data_AF-D8M4F9-F1
#
_entry.id   AF-D8M4F9-F1
#
_cell.length_a   1.000
_cell.length_b   1.000
_cell.length_c   1.000
_cell.angle_alpha   90.00
_cell.angle_beta   90.00
_cell.angle_gamma   90.00
#
_symmetry.space_group_name_H-M   'P 1'
#
loop_
_entity.id
_entity.type
_entity.pdbx_description
1 polymer ?
#
loop_
_entity_poly.entity_id
_entity_poly.type
_entity_poly.pdbx_seq_one_letter_code
_entity_poly.pdbx_strand_id
1 'polypeptide(L)'
;MTMMDGGYVSYEDLCRQHMEAFMNGVEKFTRETKLGKRVAEWETKIVPVLEEQDRREEFDIHKNSEELIEELNAKDKKEASVAELSKQRKPYEVSRMFVSLLQMANDGTILIQNKGEMGNVETRLMNHKL
;
A
#
# COMPACT_ATOMS: atom_id res chain seq x y z
N MET A 1 40.56 41.67 -24.93
CA MET A 1 40.84 42.06 -23.53
C MET A 1 39.57 42.66 -22.98
N THR A 2 38.74 41.84 -22.33
CA THR A 2 37.40 42.27 -21.88
C THR A 2 37.53 42.72 -20.44
N MET A 3 37.42 44.03 -20.22
CA MET A 3 37.48 44.66 -18.91
C MET A 3 36.15 44.40 -18.19
N MET A 4 36.19 43.66 -17.09
CA MET A 4 35.17 43.74 -16.03
C MET A 4 35.82 44.43 -14.83
N ASP A 5 35.04 45.32 -14.23
CA ASP A 5 35.33 46.31 -13.19
C ASP A 5 36.38 45.91 -12.12
N GLY A 6 37.40 46.75 -11.92
CA GLY A 6 38.24 46.78 -10.72
C GLY A 6 39.42 45.80 -10.58
N GLY A 7 40.52 46.02 -11.31
CA GLY A 7 41.84 45.40 -11.06
C GLY A 7 42.25 44.30 -12.04
N TYR A 8 43.56 44.20 -12.34
CA TYR A 8 44.08 43.16 -13.23
C TYR A 8 43.87 41.77 -12.60
N VAL A 9 43.05 40.93 -13.22
CA VAL A 9 42.87 39.52 -12.84
C VAL A 9 44.17 38.78 -13.16
N SER A 10 44.84 38.24 -12.14
CA SER A 10 46.02 37.40 -12.33
C SER A 10 45.63 36.07 -12.95
N TYR A 11 46.57 35.41 -13.63
CA TYR A 11 46.40 34.02 -14.03
C TYR A 11 46.05 33.13 -12.82
N GLU A 12 46.63 33.43 -11.66
CA GLU A 12 46.32 32.72 -10.41
C GLU A 12 44.86 32.89 -10.00
N ASP A 13 44.28 34.08 -10.16
CA ASP A 13 42.88 34.35 -9.83
C ASP A 13 41.93 33.59 -10.77
N LEU A 14 42.28 33.53 -12.06
CA LEU A 14 41.52 32.75 -13.04
C LEU A 14 41.59 31.24 -12.73
N CYS A 15 42.76 30.73 -12.35
CA CYS A 15 42.93 29.34 -11.92
C CYS A 15 42.12 29.03 -10.66
N ARG A 16 42.12 29.94 -9.68
CA ARG A 16 41.33 29.82 -8.44
C ARG A 16 39.84 29.75 -8.74
N GLN A 17 39.34 30.68 -9.55
CA GLN A 17 37.94 30.71 -9.97
C GLN A 17 37.53 29.43 -10.71
N HIS A 18 38.38 28.92 -11.60
CA HIS A 18 38.12 27.68 -12.33
C HIS A 18 38.07 26.46 -11.38
N MET A 19 39.00 26.38 -10.42
CA MET A 19 39.05 25.30 -9.44
C MET A 19 37.83 25.33 -8.50
N GLU A 20 37.43 26.51 -8.04
CA GLU A 20 36.21 26.69 -7.23
C GLU A 20 34.97 26.27 -8.02
N ALA A 21 34.83 26.70 -9.27
CA ALA A 21 33.72 26.28 -10.13
C ALA A 21 33.70 24.77 -10.35
N PHE A 22 34.87 24.15 -10.56
CA PHE A 22 35.00 22.70 -10.70
C PHE A 22 34.59 21.96 -9.42
N MET A 23 35.10 22.36 -8.26
CA MET A 23 34.75 21.71 -6.98
C MET A 23 33.26 21.84 -6.67
N ASN A 24 32.67 23.02 -6.90
CA ASN A 24 31.22 23.21 -6.78
C ASN A 24 30.43 22.28 -7.73
N GLY A 25 30.93 22.09 -8.95
CA GLY A 25 30.36 21.15 -9.92
C GLY A 25 30.43 19.70 -9.43
N VAL A 26 31.58 19.27 -8.89
CA VAL A 26 31.78 17.93 -8.34
C VAL A 26 30.88 17.67 -7.14
N GLU A 27 30.74 18.63 -6.23
CA GLU A 27 29.86 18.50 -5.07
C GLU A 27 28.39 18.36 -5.48
N LYS A 28 27.93 19.19 -6.44
CA LYS A 28 26.59 19.11 -6.99
C LYS A 28 26.35 17.75 -7.64
N PHE A 29 27.25 17.31 -8.52
CA PHE A 29 27.18 16.01 -9.18
C PHE A 29 27.17 14.85 -8.17
N THR A 30 27.99 14.93 -7.12
CA THR A 30 28.04 13.93 -6.05
C THR A 30 26.71 13.85 -5.31
N ARG A 31 26.11 15.00 -4.99
CA ARG A 31 24.81 15.05 -4.31
C ARG A 31 23.70 14.48 -5.20
N GLU A 32 23.64 14.88 -6.46
CA GLU A 32 22.66 14.40 -7.43
C GLU A 32 22.78 12.89 -7.64
N THR A 33 24.02 12.38 -7.78
CA THR A 33 24.27 10.94 -7.88
C THR A 33 23.83 10.18 -6.63
N LYS A 34 24.11 10.71 -5.43
CA LYS A 34 23.67 10.08 -4.16
C LYS A 34 22.14 10.04 -4.07
N LEU A 35 21.46 11.12 -4.47
CA LEU A 35 20.00 11.15 -4.51
C LEU A 35 19.46 10.13 -5.52
N GLY A 36 20.01 10.10 -6.74
CA GLY A 36 19.62 9.14 -7.78
C GLY A 36 19.77 7.69 -7.33
N LYS A 37 20.88 7.35 -6.65
CA LYS A 37 21.06 6.02 -6.06
C LYS A 37 19.98 5.68 -5.04
N ARG A 38 19.65 6.60 -4.13
CA ARG A 38 18.60 6.39 -3.12
C ARG A 38 17.21 6.23 -3.74
N VAL A 39 16.90 7.00 -4.78
CA VAL A 39 15.64 6.87 -5.52
C VAL A 39 15.58 5.52 -6.21
N ALA A 40 16.63 5.11 -6.93
CA ALA A 40 16.68 3.80 -7.59
C ALA A 40 16.56 2.63 -6.60
N GLU A 41 17.21 2.71 -5.43
CA GLU A 41 17.08 1.72 -4.35
C GLU A 41 15.66 1.66 -3.77
N TRP A 42 14.98 2.80 -3.67
CA TRP A 42 13.58 2.87 -3.24
C TRP A 42 12.65 2.31 -4.32
N GLU A 43 12.84 2.69 -5.59
CA GLU A 43 12.08 2.19 -6.75
C GLU A 43 12.16 0.67 -6.85
N THR A 44 13.38 0.11 -6.72
CA THR A 44 13.61 -1.34 -6.73
C THR A 44 12.79 -2.08 -5.66
N LYS A 45 12.48 -1.42 -4.54
CA LYS A 45 11.68 -2.00 -3.45
C LYS A 45 10.18 -1.77 -3.63
N ILE A 46 9.77 -0.58 -4.06
CA ILE A 46 8.36 -0.18 -4.06
C ILE A 46 7.63 -0.60 -5.33
N VAL A 47 8.27 -0.53 -6.50
CA VAL A 47 7.63 -0.82 -7.79
C VAL A 47 7.05 -2.24 -7.83
N PRO A 48 7.75 -3.30 -7.39
CA PRO A 48 7.17 -4.64 -7.38
C PRO A 48 5.96 -4.78 -6.46
N VAL A 49 5.93 -4.03 -5.34
CA VAL A 49 4.80 -4.03 -4.40
C VAL A 49 3.59 -3.34 -5.02
N LEU A 50 3.82 -2.22 -5.71
CA LEU A 50 2.77 -1.47 -6.43
C LEU A 50 2.20 -2.29 -7.58
N GLU A 51 3.04 -2.89 -8.42
CA GLU A 51 2.59 -3.77 -9.50
C GLU A 51 1.79 -4.96 -8.97
N GLU A 52 2.17 -5.52 -7.82
CA GLU A 52 1.39 -6.57 -7.15
C GLU A 52 0.05 -6.06 -6.58
N GLN A 53 -0.05 -4.79 -6.17
CA GLN A 53 -1.34 -4.20 -5.80
C GLN A 53 -2.23 -3.97 -7.03
N ASP A 54 -1.66 -3.42 -8.11
CA ASP A 54 -2.40 -3.09 -9.34
C ASP A 54 -2.93 -4.33 -10.05
N ARG A 55 -2.26 -5.49 -9.89
CA ARG A 55 -2.76 -6.78 -10.40
C ARG A 55 -3.97 -7.32 -9.62
N ARG A 56 -4.24 -6.83 -8.41
CA ARG A 56 -5.35 -7.35 -7.59
C ARG A 56 -6.66 -6.85 -8.16
N GLU A 57 -7.67 -7.72 -8.10
CA GLU A 57 -9.03 -7.33 -8.44
C GLU A 57 -9.48 -6.17 -7.54
N GLU A 58 -10.22 -5.24 -8.15
CA GLU A 58 -10.92 -4.18 -7.43
C GLU A 58 -11.83 -4.79 -6.36
N PHE A 59 -11.96 -4.10 -5.23
CA PHE A 59 -12.84 -4.58 -4.16
C PHE A 59 -14.28 -4.18 -4.46
N ASP A 60 -15.10 -5.17 -4.80
CA ASP A 60 -16.56 -5.04 -4.84
C ASP A 60 -17.15 -5.69 -3.58
N ILE A 61 -17.75 -4.85 -2.73
CA ILE A 61 -18.34 -5.27 -1.48
C ILE A 61 -19.58 -6.17 -1.69
N HIS A 62 -20.37 -5.91 -2.74
CA HIS A 62 -21.58 -6.68 -3.02
C HIS A 62 -21.24 -8.07 -3.54
N LYS A 63 -20.29 -8.15 -4.49
CA LYS A 63 -19.77 -9.44 -4.98
C LYS A 63 -19.20 -10.27 -3.82
N ASN A 64 -18.41 -9.65 -2.95
CA ASN A 64 -17.82 -10.37 -1.83
C ASN A 64 -18.88 -10.82 -0.80
N SER A 65 -19.92 -10.01 -0.58
CA SER A 65 -21.07 -10.41 0.24
C SER A 65 -21.85 -11.58 -0.37
N GLU A 66 -22.08 -11.60 -1.68
CA GLU A 66 -22.73 -12.71 -2.38
C GLU A 66 -21.93 -14.01 -2.23
N GLU A 67 -20.62 -13.98 -2.47
CA GLU A 67 -19.72 -15.12 -2.26
C GLU A 67 -19.78 -15.64 -0.81
N LEU A 68 -19.81 -14.74 0.18
CA LEU A 68 -19.93 -15.11 1.59
C LEU A 68 -21.30 -15.74 1.92
N ILE A 69 -22.38 -15.27 1.30
CA ILE A 69 -23.71 -15.86 1.44
C ILE A 69 -23.74 -17.28 0.86
N GLU A 70 -23.11 -17.51 -0.29
CA GLU A 70 -22.97 -18.84 -0.90
C GLU A 70 -22.16 -19.78 0.00
N GLU A 71 -21.01 -19.32 0.51
CA GLU A 71 -20.16 -20.07 1.45
C GLU A 71 -20.90 -20.45 2.73
N LEU A 72 -21.67 -19.52 3.30
CA LEU A 72 -22.47 -19.78 4.49
C LEU A 72 -23.63 -20.74 4.18
N ASN A 73 -24.34 -20.57 3.06
CA ASN A 73 -25.42 -21.48 2.68
C ASN A 73 -24.94 -22.92 2.42
N ALA A 74 -23.69 -23.10 1.98
CA ALA A 74 -23.09 -24.42 1.80
C ALA A 74 -22.78 -25.15 3.13
N LYS A 75 -22.81 -24.46 4.28
CA LYS A 75 -22.61 -25.06 5.60
C LYS A 75 -23.93 -25.51 6.21
N ASP A 76 -23.94 -26.68 6.84
CA ASP A 76 -25.14 -27.30 7.44
C ASP A 76 -25.92 -26.39 8.40
N LYS A 77 -25.22 -25.54 9.15
CA LYS A 77 -25.81 -24.61 10.14
C LYS A 77 -25.93 -23.17 9.66
N LYS A 78 -25.52 -22.89 8.42
CA LYS A 78 -25.36 -21.52 7.91
C LYS A 78 -24.56 -20.60 8.83
N GLU A 79 -23.59 -21.20 9.52
CA GLU A 79 -22.77 -20.57 10.55
C GLU A 79 -21.30 -20.85 10.26
N ALA A 80 -20.47 -19.84 10.44
CA ALA A 80 -19.02 -19.97 10.37
C ALA A 80 -18.34 -19.01 11.34
N SER A 81 -17.20 -19.41 11.89
CA SER A 81 -16.34 -18.47 12.61
C SER A 81 -15.59 -17.57 11.64
N VAL A 82 -15.34 -16.31 12.02
CA VAL A 82 -14.53 -15.39 11.21
C VAL A 82 -13.13 -15.95 10.97
N ALA A 83 -12.58 -16.68 11.95
CA ALA A 83 -11.28 -17.35 11.84
C ALA A 83 -11.29 -18.49 10.81
N GLU A 84 -12.41 -19.20 10.65
CA GLU A 84 -12.56 -20.23 9.62
C GLU A 84 -12.67 -19.59 8.23
N LEU A 85 -13.47 -18.55 8.09
CA LEU A 85 -13.63 -17.80 6.83
C LEU A 85 -12.30 -17.14 6.40
N SER A 86 -11.49 -16.67 7.36
CA SER A 86 -10.20 -16.03 7.07
C SER A 86 -9.11 -17.01 6.66
N LYS A 87 -9.15 -18.28 7.10
CA LYS A 87 -8.13 -19.29 6.77
C LYS A 87 -8.09 -19.64 5.27
N GLN A 88 -9.21 -19.47 4.59
CA GLN A 88 -9.35 -19.79 3.16
C GLN A 88 -8.95 -18.61 2.26
N ARG A 89 -8.56 -17.47 2.83
CA ARG A 89 -8.37 -16.20 2.13
C ARG A 89 -6.92 -15.72 2.20
N LYS A 90 -6.49 -14.98 1.20
CA LYS A 90 -5.19 -14.30 1.22
C LYS A 90 -5.21 -13.17 2.26
N PRO A 91 -4.06 -12.75 2.82
CA PRO A 91 -4.01 -11.73 3.85
C PRO A 91 -4.74 -10.41 3.51
N TYR A 92 -4.70 -9.98 2.24
CA TYR A 92 -5.38 -8.76 1.79
C TYR A 92 -6.90 -8.94 1.61
N GLU A 93 -7.37 -10.18 1.45
CA GLU A 93 -8.79 -10.50 1.33
C GLU A 93 -9.46 -10.62 2.70
N VAL A 94 -8.69 -10.87 3.76
CA VAL A 94 -9.23 -10.97 5.13
C VAL A 94 -9.89 -9.65 5.56
N SER A 95 -9.23 -8.51 5.30
CA SER A 95 -9.80 -7.19 5.60
C SER A 95 -11.04 -6.89 4.77
N ARG A 96 -11.04 -7.29 3.48
CA ARG A 96 -12.18 -7.13 2.56
C ARG A 96 -13.38 -7.95 3.04
N MET A 97 -13.16 -9.24 3.33
CA MET A 97 -14.16 -10.14 3.89
C MET A 97 -14.74 -9.60 5.20
N PHE A 98 -13.89 -9.12 6.11
CA PHE A 98 -14.36 -8.60 7.39
C PHE A 98 -15.26 -7.36 7.21
N VAL A 99 -14.90 -6.44 6.31
CA VAL A 99 -15.75 -5.28 5.99
C VAL A 99 -17.07 -5.71 5.36
N SER A 100 -17.07 -6.67 4.45
CA SER A 100 -18.30 -7.23 3.86
C SER A 100 -19.19 -7.87 4.93
N LEU A 101 -18.62 -8.60 5.89
CA LEU A 101 -19.38 -9.16 7.03
C LEU A 101 -20.01 -8.04 7.88
N LEU A 102 -19.27 -6.97 8.18
CA LEU A 102 -19.82 -5.83 8.91
C LEU A 102 -20.96 -5.16 8.15
N GLN A 103 -20.83 -4.99 6.83
CA GLN A 103 -21.88 -4.44 5.99
C GLN A 103 -23.12 -5.35 5.99
N MET A 104 -22.93 -6.67 5.82
CA MET A 104 -24.01 -7.65 5.86
C MET A 104 -24.72 -7.69 7.22
N ALA A 105 -23.99 -7.42 8.31
CA ALA A 105 -24.57 -7.33 9.64
C ALA A 105 -25.41 -6.05 9.79
N ASN A 106 -24.96 -4.93 9.24
CA ASN A 106 -25.72 -3.68 9.20
C ASN A 106 -27.01 -3.83 8.37
N ASP A 107 -26.96 -4.57 7.27
CA ASP A 107 -28.11 -4.84 6.40
C ASP A 107 -29.07 -5.89 7.00
N GLY A 108 -28.73 -6.51 8.13
CA GLY A 108 -29.53 -7.54 8.79
C GLY A 108 -29.48 -8.92 8.12
N THR A 109 -28.63 -9.09 7.11
CA THR A 109 -28.42 -10.35 6.38
C THR A 109 -27.73 -11.39 7.25
N ILE A 110 -26.81 -10.98 8.13
CA ILE A 110 -26.13 -11.87 9.07
C ILE A 110 -26.23 -11.37 10.51
N LEU A 111 -26.06 -12.30 11.46
CA LEU A 111 -25.88 -12.01 12.87
C LEU A 111 -24.45 -12.32 13.28
N ILE A 112 -23.78 -11.34 13.89
CA ILE A 112 -22.45 -11.51 14.48
C ILE A 112 -22.63 -11.79 15.99
N GLN A 113 -22.06 -12.90 16.46
CA GLN A 113 -22.10 -13.30 17.86
C GLN A 113 -20.68 -13.47 18.41
N ASN A 114 -20.46 -12.98 19.63
CA ASN A 114 -19.23 -13.23 20.38
C ASN A 114 -19.57 -14.10 21.58
N LYS A 115 -18.99 -15.29 21.67
CA LYS A 115 -19.23 -16.25 22.76
C LYS A 115 -18.46 -15.95 24.06
N GLY A 116 -17.82 -14.79 24.16
CA GLY A 116 -17.09 -14.35 25.37
C GLY A 116 -15.65 -14.86 25.44
N GLU A 117 -15.19 -15.61 24.44
CA GLU A 117 -13.80 -16.01 24.27
C GLU A 117 -13.12 -15.12 23.23
N MET A 118 -11.94 -14.61 23.56
CA MET A 118 -11.17 -13.74 22.67
C MET A 118 -10.85 -14.46 21.35
N GLY A 119 -11.37 -13.95 20.23
CA GLY A 119 -11.16 -14.52 18.90
C GLY A 119 -12.27 -15.42 18.37
N ASN A 120 -13.29 -15.75 19.16
CA ASN A 120 -14.44 -16.54 18.73
C ASN A 120 -15.62 -15.64 18.31
N VAL A 121 -15.41 -14.93 17.19
CA VAL A 121 -16.48 -14.22 16.48
C VAL A 121 -17.13 -15.19 15.50
N GLU A 122 -18.40 -15.48 15.74
CA GLU A 122 -19.23 -16.31 14.87
C GLU A 122 -20.18 -15.46 14.04
N THR A 123 -20.42 -15.92 12.83
CA THR A 123 -21.36 -15.30 11.88
C THR A 123 -22.42 -16.33 11.54
N ARG A 124 -23.68 -15.93 11.59
CA ARG A 124 -24.84 -16.74 11.22
C ARG A 124 -25.64 -16.03 10.13
N LEU A 125 -25.92 -16.71 9.02
CA LEU A 125 -26.81 -16.19 8.01
C LEU A 125 -28.25 -16.16 8.54
N MET A 126 -28.90 -15.01 8.43
CA MET A 126 -30.29 -14.84 8.78
C MET A 126 -31.14 -15.19 7.56
N ASN A 127 -32.13 -16.09 7.71
CA ASN A 127 -33.10 -16.32 6.65
C ASN A 127 -34.00 -15.09 6.56
N HIS A 128 -33.64 -14.11 5.74
CA HIS A 128 -34.55 -12.99 5.49
C HIS A 128 -35.72 -13.50 4.64
N LYS A 129 -36.90 -13.60 5.25
CA LYS A 129 -38.15 -13.57 4.48
C LYS A 129 -38.27 -12.16 3.91
N LEU A 130 -38.42 -12.06 2.59
CA LEU A 130 -39.04 -10.88 1.96
C LEU A 130 -40.42 -10.64 2.58
#